data_AF-A0A7C2IC74-F1
#
_entry.id   AF-A0A7C2IC74-F1
#
_cell.length_a   1.000
_cell.length_b   1.000
_cell.length_c   1.000
_cell.angle_alpha   90.00
_cell.angle_beta   90.00
_cell.angle_gamma   90.00
#
_symmetry.space_group_name_H-M   'P 1'
#
loop_
_entity.id
_entity.type
_entity.pdbx_description
1 polymer ?
#
loop_
_entity_poly.entity_id
_entity_poly.type
_entity_poly.pdbx_seq_one_letter_code
_entity_poly.pdbx_strand_id
1 'polypeptide(L)' 'MDIWDVAIAGAGPAGATAAIHLARRGHRVLLLDKDSFPRDKVCGDGLIADSIRCLARAGLYDEVRRLGYETG' A
#
# COMPACT_ATOMS: atom_id res chain seq x y z
N MET A 1 2.17 -10.81 24.81
CA MET A 1 2.95 -9.88 23.98
C MET A 1 3.11 -10.55 22.64
N ASP A 2 2.50 -10.01 21.60
CA ASP A 2 2.55 -10.61 20.28
C ASP A 2 3.92 -10.40 19.65
N ILE A 3 4.48 -11.45 19.09
CA ILE A 3 5.75 -11.40 18.37
C ILE A 3 5.42 -11.15 16.90
N TRP A 4 6.01 -10.10 16.33
CA TRP A 4 5.90 -9.77 14.91
C TRP A 4 7.22 -10.11 14.23
N ASP A 5 7.16 -10.61 13.00
CA ASP A 5 8.37 -10.90 12.22
C ASP A 5 8.93 -9.63 11.57
N VAL A 6 8.03 -8.69 11.21
CA VAL A 6 8.38 -7.40 10.60
C VAL A 6 7.47 -6.29 11.15
N ALA A 7 8.06 -5.15 11.50
CA ALA A 7 7.33 -3.91 11.78
C ALA A 7 7.62 -2.87 10.68
N ILE A 8 6.57 -2.24 10.15
CA ILE A 8 6.64 -1.22 9.09
C ILE A 8 6.07 0.09 9.63
N ALA A 9 6.91 1.13 9.62
CA ALA A 9 6.51 2.48 10.01
C ALA A 9 6.14 3.31 8.78
N GLY A 10 4.86 3.66 8.66
CA GLY A 10 4.24 4.43 7.58
C GLY A 10 3.34 3.54 6.70
N ALA A 11 2.03 3.78 6.73
CA ALA A 11 1.04 3.06 5.92
C ALA A 11 0.66 3.83 4.65
N GLY A 12 1.66 4.45 4.01
CA GLY A 12 1.53 4.97 2.64
C GLY A 12 1.69 3.86 1.58
N PRO A 13 1.69 4.21 0.28
CA PRO A 13 1.75 3.23 -0.81
C PRO A 13 2.89 2.22 -0.70
N ALA A 14 4.10 2.68 -0.35
CA ALA A 14 5.26 1.81 -0.17
C ALA A 14 5.08 0.83 1.01
N GLY A 15 4.66 1.34 2.17
CA GLY A 15 4.47 0.53 3.38
C GLY A 15 3.33 -0.47 3.26
N ALA A 16 2.19 -0.07 2.69
CA ALA A 16 1.07 -0.97 2.43
C ALA A 16 1.46 -2.07 1.42
N THR A 17 2.16 -1.72 0.35
CA THR A 17 2.64 -2.70 -0.64
C THR A 17 3.64 -3.68 -0.04
N ALA A 18 4.58 -3.20 0.79
CA ALA A 18 5.52 -4.05 1.50
C ALA A 18 4.82 -4.98 2.49
N ALA A 19 3.84 -4.47 3.25
CA ALA A 19 3.06 -5.26 4.18
C ALA A 19 2.31 -6.39 3.47
N ILE A 20 1.62 -6.09 2.36
CA ILE A 20 0.93 -7.10 1.54
C ILE A 20 1.91 -8.15 1.03
N HIS A 21 3.06 -7.72 0.52
CA HIS A 21 4.07 -8.61 -0.05
C HIS A 21 4.64 -9.61 0.98
N LEU A 22 4.89 -9.14 2.20
CA LEU A 22 5.43 -9.94 3.30
C LEU A 22 4.35 -10.82 3.94
N ALA A 23 3.14 -10.29 4.15
CA ALA A 23 2.02 -11.05 4.69
C ALA A 23 1.66 -12.23 3.77
N ARG A 24 1.67 -12.03 2.45
CA ARG A 24 1.45 -13.11 1.45
C ARG A 24 2.53 -14.20 1.47
N ARG A 25 3.68 -13.95 2.09
CA ARG A 25 4.75 -14.95 2.31
C ARG A 25 4.67 -15.62 3.69
N GLY A 26 3.63 -15.33 4.47
CA GLY A 26 3.40 -15.94 5.77
C GLY A 26 4.04 -15.22 6.96
N HIS A 27 4.60 -14.02 6.76
CA HIS A 27 5.13 -13.22 7.86
C HIS A 27 4.00 -12.54 8.65
N ARG A 28 4.14 -12.50 9.98
CA ARG A 28 3.33 -11.63 10.84
C ARG A 28 3.88 -10.22 10.75
N VAL A 29 3.14 -9.35 10.07
CA VAL A 29 3.54 -7.96 9.81
C VAL A 29 2.72 -6.99 10.64
N LEU A 30 3.41 -6.12 11.39
CA LEU A 30 2.81 -4.97 12.05
C LEU A 30 2.99 -3.73 11.17
N LEU A 31 1.91 -3.21 10.61
CA LEU A 31 1.91 -1.95 9.85
C LEU A 31 1.34 -0.82 10.71
N LEU A 32 2.10 0.26 10.86
CA LEU A 32 1.75 1.40 11.70
C LEU A 32 1.77 2.69 10.88
N ASP A 33 0.87 3.62 11.21
CA ASP A 33 0.93 5.00 10.73
C ASP A 33 0.62 5.91 11.92
N LYS A 34 1.14 7.13 11.89
CA LYS A 34 0.88 8.14 12.93
C LYS A 34 -0.50 8.79 12.74
N ASP A 35 -1.00 8.78 11.51
CA ASP A 35 -2.22 9.46 11.12
C ASP A 35 -3.41 8.48 11.14
N SER A 36 -4.61 9.00 11.43
CA SER A 36 -5.86 8.24 11.30
C SER A 36 -6.34 8.26 9.85
N PHE A 37 -6.89 7.14 9.37
CA PHE A 37 -7.40 7.00 7.99
C PHE A 37 -8.93 7.24 7.91
N PRO A 38 -9.45 7.74 6.77
CA PRO A 38 -8.71 8.22 5.60
C PRO A 38 -7.98 9.53 5.88
N ARG A 39 -6.82 9.73 5.26
CA ARG A 39 -6.01 10.95 5.40
C ARG A 39 -5.70 11.57 4.06
N ASP A 40 -5.66 12.89 4.02
CA ASP A 40 -5.25 13.62 2.84
C ASP A 40 -3.73 13.58 2.68
N LYS A 41 -3.24 13.33 1.47
CA LYS A 41 -1.82 13.30 1.18
C LYS A 41 -1.53 13.78 -0.24
N VAL A 42 -1.15 15.05 -0.33
CA VAL A 42 -0.89 15.82 -1.57
C VAL A 42 0.15 15.20 -2.52
N CYS A 43 1.02 14.31 -2.04
CA CYS A 43 2.00 13.63 -2.89
C CYS A 43 1.68 12.13 -3.00
N GLY A 44 1.50 11.65 -4.24
CA GLY A 44 1.25 10.23 -4.52
C GLY A 44 0.13 9.94 -5.51
N ASP A 45 -0.59 10.96 -5.99
CA ASP A 45 -1.74 10.77 -6.88
C ASP A 45 -1.37 10.36 -8.31
N GLY A 46 -0.12 10.63 -8.71
CA GLY A 46 0.40 10.23 -10.01
C GLY A 46 0.85 8.76 -10.04
N LEU A 47 0.13 7.93 -10.81
CA LEU A 47 0.51 6.54 -11.04
C LEU A 47 1.19 6.39 -12.41
N ILE A 48 2.49 6.10 -12.39
CA ILE A 48 3.23 5.70 -13.60
C ILE A 48 2.99 4.22 -13.93
N ALA A 49 3.37 3.81 -15.15
CA ALA A 49 3.19 2.42 -15.63
C ALA A 49 3.75 1.37 -14.65
N ASP A 50 4.89 1.65 -14.00
CA ASP A 50 5.47 0.73 -13.02
C ASP A 50 4.66 0.64 -11.73
N SER A 51 4.08 1.75 -11.25
CA SER A 51 3.15 1.76 -10.12
C SER A 51 1.91 0.94 -10.44
N ILE A 52 1.37 1.06 -11.65
CA ILE A 52 0.24 0.26 -12.12
C ILE A 52 0.58 -1.23 -12.11
N ARG A 53 1.76 -1.62 -12.63
CA ARG A 53 2.23 -3.02 -12.59
C ARG A 53 2.39 -3.53 -11.16
N CYS A 54 2.85 -2.68 -10.23
CA CYS A 54 2.94 -3.03 -8.82
C CYS A 54 1.54 -3.25 -8.20
N LEU A 55 0.58 -2.37 -8.48
CA LEU A 55 -0.80 -2.53 -8.01
C LEU A 55 -1.46 -3.81 -8.56
N ALA A 56 -1.20 -4.14 -9.82
CA ALA A 56 -1.70 -5.38 -10.43
C ALA A 56 -1.13 -6.62 -9.72
N ARG A 57 0.19 -6.65 -9.44
CA ARG A 57 0.82 -7.72 -8.64
C ARG A 57 0.30 -7.77 -7.21
N ALA A 58 -0.05 -6.62 -6.64
CA ALA A 58 -0.67 -6.52 -5.33
C ALA A 58 -2.17 -6.92 -5.35
N GLY A 59 -2.80 -7.10 -6.51
CA GLY A 59 -4.24 -7.36 -6.62
C GLY A 59 -5.12 -6.16 -6.24
N LEU A 60 -4.57 -4.94 -6.31
CA LEU A 60 -5.23 -3.69 -5.93
C LEU A 60 -5.57 -2.81 -7.13
N TYR A 61 -5.15 -3.20 -8.33
CA TYR A 61 -5.29 -2.35 -9.52
C TYR A 61 -6.74 -1.95 -9.79
N ASP A 62 -7.67 -2.90 -9.80
CA ASP A 62 -9.08 -2.63 -10.14
C ASP A 62 -9.74 -1.69 -9.11
N GLU A 63 -9.40 -1.87 -7.83
CA GLU A 63 -9.94 -1.03 -6.77
C GLU A 63 -9.39 0.40 -6.83
N VAL A 64 -8.08 0.56 -7.07
CA VAL A 64 -7.47 1.88 -7.27
C VAL A 64 -7.98 2.54 -8.54
N ARG A 65 -8.14 1.78 -9.64
CA ARG A 65 -8.68 2.27 -10.92
C ARG A 65 -10.11 2.80 -10.76
N ARG A 66 -10.94 2.16 -9.94
CA ARG A 66 -12.32 2.61 -9.65
C ARG A 66 -12.38 3.96 -8.94
N LEU A 67 -11.36 4.29 -8.15
CA LEU A 67 -11.29 5.53 -7.37
C LEU A 67 -10.54 6.66 -8.10
N GLY A 68 -9.63 6.31 -9.02
CA GLY A 68 -8.87 7.25 -9.82
C GLY A 68 -9.59 7.72 -11.09
N TYR A 69 -8.94 8.63 -11.82
CA TYR A 69 -9.35 9.10 -13.15
C TYR A 69 -8.15 8.99 -14.10
N GLU A 70 -8.39 8.60 -15.36
CA GLU A 70 -7.35 8.55 -16.37
C GLU A 70 -7.05 9.97 -16.87
N THR A 71 -5.80 10.40 -16.76
CA THR A 71 -5.30 11.58 -17.45
C THR A 71 -4.82 11.10 -18.83
N GLY A 72 -5.56 11.46 -19.88
CA GLY A 72 -5.25 11.08 -21.26
C GLY A 72 -3.91 11.59 -21.77
#